data_AF-A0A532AKE4-F1
#
_entry.id   AF-A0A532AKE4-F1
#
_cell.length_a   1.000
_cell.length_b   1.000
_cell.length_c   1.000
_cell.angle_alpha   90.00
_cell.angle_beta   90.00
_cell.angle_gamma   90.00
#
_symmetry.space_group_name_H-M   'P 1'
#
loop_
_entity.id
_entity.type
_entity.pdbx_description
1 polymer ?
#
loop_
_entity_poly.entity_id
_entity_poly.type
_entity_poly.pdbx_seq_one_letter_code
_entity_poly.pdbx_strand_id
1 'polypeptide(L)'
;TNMTVKSPVGIANRTQPRCHTVMAFRIDDPLPVDGMFIGIDDPTHSIRTGRDADGPLLVALGPKFNTGWDGDVARRFVELEKWARKNLPVGDVAWRWCNEDYDTADRIPYAGEPDPPKAAGFHIA
;
A
#
# COMPACT_ATOMS: atom_id res chain seq x y z
N THR A 1 5.12 17.78 -1.50
CA THR A 1 4.30 16.65 -1.94
C THR A 1 5.09 15.79 -2.90
N ASN A 2 5.04 14.45 -2.73
CA ASN A 2 5.74 13.46 -3.55
C ASN A 2 4.91 12.93 -4.73
N MET A 3 3.94 13.70 -5.24
CA MET A 3 3.21 13.34 -6.46
C MET A 3 4.12 13.54 -7.67
N THR A 4 4.39 12.47 -8.40
CA THR A 4 5.29 12.45 -9.57
C THR A 4 4.71 13.16 -10.79
N VAL A 5 3.43 13.58 -10.73
CA VAL A 5 2.71 14.25 -11.81
C VAL A 5 2.33 15.66 -11.41
N LYS A 6 2.70 16.64 -12.24
CA LYS A 6 2.24 18.03 -12.11
C LYS A 6 0.90 18.19 -12.82
N SER A 7 -0.13 18.59 -12.10
CA SER A 7 -1.45 18.91 -12.66
C SER A 7 -1.67 20.42 -12.79
N PRO A 8 -2.46 20.91 -13.77
CA PRO A 8 -2.79 22.34 -13.92
C PRO A 8 -3.56 22.94 -12.73
N VAL A 9 -4.23 22.11 -11.92
CA VAL A 9 -5.04 22.53 -10.76
C VAL A 9 -4.40 22.24 -9.39
N GLY A 10 -3.13 21.82 -9.39
CA GLY A 10 -2.38 21.52 -8.16
C GLY A 10 -2.94 20.37 -7.31
N ILE A 11 -3.29 19.24 -7.90
CA ILE A 11 -3.77 18.02 -7.21
C ILE A 11 -2.82 17.54 -6.12
N ALA A 12 -1.52 17.69 -6.32
CA ALA A 12 -0.50 17.48 -5.29
C ALA A 12 -0.77 18.22 -3.96
N ASN A 13 -1.48 19.34 -3.98
CA ASN A 13 -1.84 20.11 -2.79
C ASN A 13 -3.22 19.73 -2.21
N ARG A 14 -3.97 18.88 -2.92
CA ARG A 14 -5.32 18.42 -2.55
C ARG A 14 -5.34 16.98 -2.04
N THR A 15 -4.21 16.27 -2.14
CA THR A 15 -4.05 14.90 -1.68
C THR A 15 -2.86 14.77 -0.74
N GLN A 16 -2.91 13.82 0.18
CA GLN A 16 -1.81 13.48 1.08
C GLN A 16 -1.26 12.09 0.75
N PRO A 17 0.04 11.95 0.44
CA PRO A 17 0.62 10.65 0.18
C PRO A 17 0.79 9.84 1.48
N ARG A 18 0.46 8.56 1.39
CA ARG A 18 0.59 7.58 2.47
C ARG A 18 1.31 6.36 1.93
N CYS A 19 2.27 5.84 2.68
CA CYS A 19 3.08 4.69 2.31
C CYS A 19 2.84 3.51 3.24
N HIS A 20 2.95 2.29 2.71
CA HIS A 20 3.09 1.07 3.50
C HIS A 20 4.20 0.20 2.91
N THR A 21 4.91 -0.52 3.79
CA THR A 21 5.77 -1.63 3.38
C THR A 21 4.92 -2.87 3.16
N VAL A 22 5.28 -3.65 2.15
CA VAL A 22 4.58 -4.88 1.78
C VAL A 22 5.58 -5.99 1.53
N MET A 23 5.25 -7.19 1.98
CA MET A 23 6.05 -8.39 1.74
C MET A 23 5.16 -9.52 1.28
N ALA A 24 5.64 -10.29 0.30
CA ALA A 24 5.01 -11.52 -0.13
C ALA A 24 5.88 -12.73 0.22
N PHE A 25 5.26 -13.73 0.83
CA PHE A 25 5.92 -14.95 1.31
C PHE A 25 5.38 -16.17 0.56
N ARG A 26 6.27 -17.12 0.27
CA ARG A 26 5.90 -18.45 -0.23
C ARG A 26 5.07 -19.17 0.84
N ILE A 27 4.01 -19.85 0.39
CA ILE A 27 3.12 -20.65 1.24
C ILE A 27 2.75 -21.94 0.52
N ASP A 28 2.36 -22.95 1.29
CA ASP A 28 1.88 -24.23 0.77
C ASP A 28 0.37 -24.21 0.47
N ASP A 29 -0.11 -25.24 -0.22
CA ASP A 29 -1.52 -25.55 -0.43
C ASP A 29 -1.93 -26.61 0.63
N PRO A 30 -3.01 -26.43 1.41
CA PRO A 30 -4.04 -25.39 1.32
C PRO A 30 -3.60 -24.01 1.82
N LEU A 31 -4.15 -22.98 1.17
CA LEU A 31 -3.91 -21.59 1.53
C LEU A 31 -4.30 -21.35 3.00
N PRO A 32 -3.44 -20.69 3.80
CA PRO A 32 -3.72 -20.45 5.22
C PRO A 32 -4.83 -19.41 5.43
N VAL A 33 -5.15 -18.63 4.41
CA VAL A 33 -6.14 -17.55 4.42
C VAL A 33 -6.88 -17.56 3.08
N ASP A 34 -8.20 -17.55 3.11
CA ASP A 34 -9.04 -17.41 1.91
C ASP A 34 -9.75 -16.05 1.92
N GLY A 35 -9.08 -15.04 1.35
CA GLY A 35 -9.60 -13.69 1.25
C GLY A 35 -8.61 -12.60 1.64
N MET A 36 -9.15 -11.42 1.96
CA MET A 36 -8.41 -10.25 2.40
C MET A 36 -8.90 -9.81 3.77
N PHE A 37 -7.97 -9.62 4.70
CA PHE A 37 -8.27 -9.27 6.08
C PHE A 37 -7.42 -8.09 6.51
N ILE A 38 -7.98 -7.25 7.38
CA ILE A 38 -7.28 -6.15 8.03
C ILE A 38 -7.40 -6.33 9.54
N GLY A 39 -6.28 -6.25 10.25
CA GLY A 39 -6.22 -6.32 11.69
C GLY A 39 -6.88 -5.11 12.33
N ILE A 40 -7.54 -5.33 13.48
CA ILE A 40 -8.14 -4.26 14.28
C ILE A 40 -7.15 -3.66 15.30
N ASP A 41 -6.07 -4.39 15.59
CA ASP A 41 -5.07 -3.99 16.56
C ASP A 41 -4.11 -2.95 16.00
N ASP A 42 -3.57 -2.13 16.90
CA ASP A 42 -2.42 -1.28 16.61
C ASP A 42 -1.11 -2.00 17.01
N PRO A 43 -0.09 -2.02 16.12
CA PRO A 43 -0.10 -1.41 14.80
C PRO A 43 -0.82 -2.29 13.75
N THR A 44 -1.62 -1.66 12.88
CA THR A 44 -2.45 -2.38 11.89
C THR A 44 -1.62 -3.10 10.83
N HIS A 45 -2.02 -4.32 10.52
CA HIS A 45 -1.53 -5.11 9.40
C HIS A 45 -2.70 -5.55 8.52
N SER A 46 -2.48 -5.72 7.23
CA SER A 46 -3.44 -6.43 6.37
C SER A 46 -2.78 -7.63 5.72
N ILE A 47 -3.58 -8.67 5.48
CA ILE A 47 -3.13 -9.91 4.85
C ILE A 47 -4.09 -10.28 3.72
N ARG A 48 -3.54 -10.85 2.66
CA ARG A 48 -4.32 -11.46 1.58
C ARG A 48 -3.49 -12.53 0.89
N THR A 49 -4.15 -13.42 0.16
CA THR A 49 -3.47 -14.33 -0.75
C THR A 49 -3.29 -13.72 -2.13
N GLY A 50 -2.26 -14.19 -2.82
CA GLY A 50 -1.93 -13.87 -4.20
C GLY A 50 -1.21 -15.03 -4.85
N ARG A 51 -0.70 -14.81 -6.06
CA ARG A 51 0.08 -15.80 -6.82
C ARG A 51 1.03 -15.08 -7.77
N ASP A 52 2.19 -15.67 -7.98
CA ASP A 52 3.10 -15.32 -9.09
C ASP A 52 3.36 -16.56 -9.97
N ALA A 53 4.36 -16.48 -10.85
CA ALA A 53 4.70 -17.57 -11.76
C ALA A 53 5.15 -18.87 -11.05
N ASP A 54 5.70 -18.77 -9.83
CA ASP A 54 6.23 -19.94 -9.10
C ASP A 54 5.19 -20.55 -8.14
N GLY A 55 4.10 -19.84 -7.84
CA GLY A 55 3.04 -20.40 -7.00
C GLY A 55 2.32 -19.41 -6.09
N PRO A 56 1.56 -19.93 -5.11
CA PRO A 56 0.79 -19.11 -4.18
C PRO A 56 1.69 -18.28 -3.26
N LEU A 57 1.14 -17.13 -2.84
CA LEU A 57 1.80 -16.18 -1.97
C LEU A 57 0.85 -15.73 -0.86
N LEU A 58 1.39 -15.51 0.33
CA LEU A 58 0.74 -14.69 1.36
C LEU A 58 1.35 -13.29 1.31
N VAL A 59 0.52 -12.28 1.07
CA VAL A 59 0.91 -10.88 1.05
C VAL A 59 0.54 -10.25 2.39
N ALA A 60 1.53 -9.72 3.09
CA ALA A 60 1.36 -8.96 4.33
C ALA A 60 1.73 -7.49 4.11
N LEU A 61 0.88 -6.59 4.57
CA LEU A 61 1.06 -5.15 4.57
C LEU A 61 1.33 -4.66 5.98
N GLY A 62 2.34 -3.82 6.14
CA GLY A 62 2.69 -3.21 7.41
C GLY A 62 1.90 -1.93 7.72
N PRO A 63 2.18 -1.30 8.87
CA PRO A 63 1.51 -0.09 9.32
C PRO A 63 1.79 1.10 8.39
N LYS A 64 0.81 1.99 8.25
CA LYS A 64 0.96 3.21 7.43
C LYS A 64 2.07 4.12 7.96
N PHE A 65 2.71 4.84 7.06
CA PHE A 65 3.61 5.94 7.39
C PHE A 65 3.57 7.05 6.35
N ASN A 66 4.03 8.24 6.72
CA ASN A 66 4.07 9.39 5.84
C ASN A 66 5.18 9.20 4.80
N THR A 67 4.82 9.26 3.52
CA THR A 67 5.76 9.10 2.41
C THR A 67 6.88 10.13 2.49
N GLY A 68 8.13 9.67 2.46
CA GLY A 68 9.32 10.54 2.46
C GLY A 68 9.69 11.15 3.82
N TRP A 69 8.99 10.78 4.89
CA TRP A 69 9.26 11.26 6.25
C TRP A 69 9.93 10.22 7.14
N ASP A 70 9.99 8.97 6.68
CA ASP A 70 10.69 7.91 7.40
C ASP A 70 12.14 7.81 6.93
N GLY A 71 13.08 8.02 7.86
CA GLY A 71 14.52 7.93 7.58
C GLY A 71 15.05 6.49 7.49
N ASP A 72 14.26 5.49 7.89
CA ASP A 72 14.67 4.09 7.90
C ASP A 72 13.51 3.15 7.51
N VAL A 73 13.18 3.18 6.21
CA VAL A 73 12.19 2.27 5.61
C VAL A 73 12.65 0.81 5.68
N ALA A 74 13.96 0.55 5.68
CA ALA A 74 14.50 -0.81 5.75
C ALA A 74 14.10 -1.51 7.06
N ARG A 75 14.15 -0.80 8.20
CA ARG A 75 13.67 -1.31 9.49
C ARG A 75 12.21 -1.72 9.47
N ARG A 76 11.35 -1.05 8.69
CA ARG A 76 9.94 -1.44 8.56
C ARG A 76 9.75 -2.79 7.88
N PHE A 77 10.59 -3.13 6.89
CA PHE A 77 10.58 -4.47 6.30
C PHE A 77 11.02 -5.53 7.31
N VAL A 78 12.04 -5.23 8.13
CA VAL A 78 12.50 -6.15 9.18
C VAL A 78 11.39 -6.42 10.21
N GLU A 79 10.71 -5.38 10.68
CA GLU A 79 9.61 -5.54 11.64
C GLU A 79 8.40 -6.26 11.03
N LEU A 80 8.06 -5.98 9.77
CA LEU A 80 6.98 -6.68 9.06
C LEU A 80 7.31 -8.17 8.87
N GLU A 81 8.54 -8.50 8.51
CA GLU A 81 8.98 -9.90 8.40
C GLU A 81 8.90 -10.63 9.74
N LYS A 82 9.39 -9.99 10.80
CA LYS A 82 9.32 -10.54 12.17
C LYS A 82 7.88 -10.76 12.61
N TRP A 83 6.98 -9.82 12.34
CA TRP A 83 5.56 -9.95 12.65
C TRP A 83 4.92 -11.09 11.83
N ALA A 84 5.17 -11.15 10.52
CA ALA A 84 4.59 -12.18 9.65
C ALA A 84 5.02 -13.58 10.10
N ARG A 85 6.32 -13.80 10.31
CA ARG A 85 6.85 -15.11 10.78
C ARG A 85 6.35 -15.52 12.16
N LYS A 86 6.07 -14.55 13.03
CA LYS A 86 5.53 -14.82 14.37
C LYS A 86 4.07 -15.26 14.34
N ASN A 87 3.26 -14.72 13.42
CA ASN A 87 1.81 -14.83 13.47
C ASN A 87 1.21 -15.69 12.35
N LEU A 88 1.96 -15.95 11.28
CA LEU A 88 1.45 -16.57 10.06
C LEU A 88 2.38 -17.73 9.64
N PRO A 89 1.85 -18.80 9.03
CA PRO A 89 2.64 -19.92 8.53
C PRO A 89 3.28 -19.55 7.18
N VAL A 90 4.30 -18.70 7.22
CA VAL A 90 4.98 -18.19 6.03
C VAL A 90 6.36 -18.82 5.81
N GLY A 91 6.68 -19.13 4.55
CA GLY A 91 7.98 -19.61 4.11
C GLY A 91 8.96 -18.49 3.75
N ASP A 92 9.69 -18.67 2.65
CA ASP A 92 10.67 -17.70 2.16
C ASP A 92 10.00 -16.44 1.60
N VAL A 93 10.71 -15.31 1.69
CA VAL A 93 10.24 -14.05 1.11
C VAL A 93 10.48 -14.07 -0.40
N ALA A 94 9.42 -13.93 -1.17
CA ALA A 94 9.47 -13.80 -2.63
C ALA A 94 9.65 -12.34 -3.05
N TRP A 95 8.92 -11.41 -2.44
CA TRP A 95 8.88 -10.00 -2.85
C TRP A 95 8.86 -9.04 -1.68
N ARG A 96 9.47 -7.86 -1.86
CA ARG A 96 9.43 -6.71 -0.95
C ARG A 96 9.20 -5.44 -1.76
N TRP A 97 8.22 -4.62 -1.37
CA TRP A 97 7.98 -3.33 -2.01
C TRP A 97 7.30 -2.36 -1.06
N CYS A 98 7.25 -1.09 -1.44
CA CYS A 98 6.38 -0.10 -0.82
C CYS A 98 5.30 0.31 -1.81
N ASN A 99 4.08 0.52 -1.34
CA ASN A 99 3.05 1.24 -2.11
C ASN A 99 2.97 2.69 -1.64
N GLU A 100 2.42 3.54 -2.50
CA GLU A 100 2.08 4.92 -2.16
C GLU A 100 0.65 5.20 -2.63
N ASP A 101 -0.22 5.50 -1.67
CA ASP A 101 -1.62 5.84 -1.90
C ASP A 101 -1.82 7.34 -1.64
N TYR A 102 -2.76 7.97 -2.34
CA TYR A 102 -3.08 9.39 -2.16
C TYR A 102 -4.45 9.54 -1.51
N ASP A 103 -4.46 10.06 -0.29
CA ASP A 103 -5.68 10.33 0.47
C ASP A 103 -6.24 11.72 0.11
N THR A 104 -7.53 11.78 -0.24
CA THR A 104 -8.30 13.03 -0.32
C THR A 104 -8.81 13.42 1.07
N ALA A 105 -9.26 14.68 1.22
CA ALA A 105 -9.74 15.21 2.49
C ALA A 105 -10.95 14.45 3.07
N ASP A 106 -11.83 13.95 2.21
CA ASP A 106 -13.05 13.23 2.55
C ASP A 106 -12.96 11.71 2.33
N ARG A 107 -11.79 11.21 1.90
CA ARG A 107 -11.55 9.79 1.56
C ARG A 107 -12.38 9.29 0.37
N ILE A 108 -12.88 10.19 -0.47
CA ILE A 108 -13.58 9.88 -1.72
C ILE A 108 -12.67 10.24 -2.91
N PRO A 109 -12.55 9.38 -3.93
CA PRO A 109 -11.74 9.70 -5.12
C PRO A 109 -12.30 10.91 -5.87
N TYR A 110 -11.41 11.71 -6.44
CA TYR A 110 -11.81 12.77 -7.38
C TYR A 110 -12.09 12.17 -8.75
N ALA A 111 -13.23 12.51 -9.33
CA ALA A 111 -13.61 12.10 -10.68
C ALA A 111 -14.23 13.27 -11.46
N GLY A 112 -13.80 13.48 -12.69
CA GLY A 112 -14.32 14.52 -13.59
C GLY A 112 -13.36 15.66 -13.85
N GLU A 113 -13.90 16.81 -14.26
CA GLU A 113 -13.13 18.01 -14.62
C GLU A 113 -13.07 18.98 -13.42
N PRO A 114 -11.90 19.14 -12.76
CA PRO A 114 -11.81 19.82 -11.47
C PRO A 114 -11.90 21.35 -11.55
N ASP A 115 -11.60 21.95 -12.71
CA ASP A 115 -11.68 23.41 -12.96
C ASP A 115 -11.72 23.68 -14.48
N PRO A 116 -12.87 23.53 -15.16
CA PRO A 116 -12.98 23.74 -16.61
C PRO A 116 -12.48 25.12 -17.09
N PRO A 117 -12.74 26.23 -16.37
CA PRO A 117 -12.19 27.54 -16.76
C PRO A 117 -10.67 27.61 -16.75
N LYS A 118 -9.99 26.94 -15.80
CA LYS A 118 -8.52 26.98 -15.70
C LYS A 118 -7.80 25.82 -16.38
N ALA A 119 -8.50 24.71 -16.62
CA ALA A 119 -7.94 23.45 -17.07
C ALA A 119 -8.92 22.70 -17.98
N ALA A 120 -9.43 23.38 -19.02
CA ALA A 120 -10.35 22.80 -19.98
C ALA A 120 -9.81 21.49 -20.58
N GLY A 121 -10.59 20.41 -20.50
CA GLY A 121 -10.24 19.08 -21.02
C GLY A 121 -9.32 18.27 -20.11
N PHE A 122 -8.99 18.75 -18.91
CA PHE A 122 -8.24 17.98 -17.91
C PHE A 122 -9.21 17.19 -17.03
N HIS A 123 -9.20 15.87 -17.17
CA HIS A 123 -10.03 14.97 -16.37
C HIS A 123 -9.18 14.20 -15.35
N ILE A 124 -9.76 13.96 -14.18
CA ILE A 124 -9.23 13.08 -13.14
C ILE A 124 -10.16 11.87 -13.05
N ALA A 125 -9.60 10.68 -12.93
CA ALA A 125 -10.29 9.42 -12.68
C ALA A 125 -9.40 8.50 -11.86
#